data_AF-A0A2H3BYN5-F1
#
_entry.id   AF-A0A2H3BYN5-F1
#
_cell.length_a   1.000
_cell.length_b   1.000
_cell.length_c   1.000
_cell.angle_alpha   90.00
_cell.angle_beta   90.00
_cell.angle_gamma   90.00
#
_symmetry.space_group_name_H-M   'P 1'
#
loop_
_entity.id
_entity.type
_entity.pdbx_description
1 polymer ?
#
loop_
_entity_poly.entity_id
_entity_poly.type
_entity_poly.pdbx_seq_one_letter_code
_entity_poly.pdbx_strand_id
1 'polypeptide(L)'
;MPPRLAYRGPKPINLLKYHRPKLRLSQVREVPRLSKESRQCIRTLASYRLLKPRLKFPRSKCAAVLVALFVGRSGELHVLLSR
;
A
#
# COMPACT_ATOMS: atom_id res chain seq x y z
N MET A 1 -40.02 -33.00 -36.10
CA MET A 1 -38.95 -32.02 -35.87
C MET A 1 -38.65 -31.97 -34.37
N PRO A 2 -37.59 -32.62 -33.85
CA PRO A 2 -37.25 -32.54 -32.43
C PRO A 2 -36.39 -31.29 -32.12
N PRO A 3 -36.50 -30.69 -30.92
CA PRO A 3 -35.73 -29.50 -30.56
C PRO A 3 -34.28 -29.86 -30.18
N ARG A 4 -33.32 -29.06 -30.64
CA ARG A 4 -31.89 -29.21 -30.31
C ARG A 4 -31.63 -28.78 -28.86
N LEU A 5 -31.14 -29.70 -28.03
CA LEU A 5 -30.62 -29.40 -26.70
C LEU A 5 -29.26 -28.70 -26.83
N ALA A 6 -29.15 -27.49 -26.28
CA ALA A 6 -27.90 -26.74 -26.24
C ALA A 6 -26.94 -27.35 -25.20
N TYR A 7 -25.78 -27.81 -25.67
CA TYR A 7 -24.73 -28.37 -24.82
C TYR A 7 -24.07 -27.26 -23.97
N ARG A 8 -24.30 -27.25 -22.66
CA ARG A 8 -23.60 -26.37 -21.70
C ARG A 8 -22.29 -27.04 -21.28
N GLY A 9 -21.17 -26.62 -21.89
CA GLY A 9 -19.83 -27.05 -21.48
C GLY A 9 -19.48 -26.63 -20.03
N PRO A 10 -18.50 -27.30 -19.39
CA PRO A 10 -18.09 -26.98 -18.03
C PRO A 10 -17.52 -25.57 -17.94
N LYS A 11 -17.94 -24.83 -16.91
CA LYS A 11 -17.49 -23.44 -16.68
C LYS A 11 -15.99 -23.43 -16.35
N PRO A 12 -15.20 -22.51 -16.93
CA PRO A 12 -13.78 -22.41 -16.62
C PRO A 12 -13.56 -22.09 -15.14
N ILE A 13 -12.67 -22.86 -14.50
CA ILE A 13 -12.32 -22.68 -13.09
C ILE A 13 -11.46 -21.42 -12.97
N ASN A 14 -11.95 -20.42 -12.25
CA ASN A 14 -11.20 -19.20 -12.00
C ASN A 14 -10.14 -19.44 -10.92
N LEU A 15 -8.93 -19.82 -11.34
CA LEU A 15 -7.79 -20.10 -10.45
C LEU A 15 -7.36 -18.89 -9.61
N LEU A 16 -7.56 -17.67 -10.10
CA LEU A 16 -7.26 -16.43 -9.35
C LEU A 16 -8.11 -16.30 -8.08
N LYS A 17 -9.28 -16.92 -8.05
CA LYS A 17 -10.16 -16.95 -6.87
C LYS A 17 -9.58 -17.78 -5.72
N TYR A 18 -8.69 -18.73 -6.00
CA TYR A 18 -8.10 -19.60 -4.98
C TYR A 18 -6.88 -18.98 -4.30
N HIS A 19 -6.14 -18.11 -5.00
CA HIS A 19 -4.95 -17.44 -4.45
C HIS A 19 -5.26 -16.17 -3.66
N ARG A 20 -6.46 -15.59 -3.76
CA ARG A 20 -6.83 -14.44 -2.93
C ARG A 20 -7.31 -14.91 -1.56
N PRO A 21 -6.54 -14.71 -0.46
CA PRO A 21 -7.09 -14.89 0.86
C PRO A 21 -8.31 -13.96 1.00
N LYS A 22 -9.46 -14.54 1.35
CA LYS A 22 -10.69 -13.79 1.61
C LYS A 22 -10.55 -13.10 2.97
N LEU A 23 -9.69 -12.08 3.03
CA LEU A 23 -9.50 -11.26 4.21
C LEU A 23 -10.81 -10.49 4.44
N ARG A 24 -11.63 -10.99 5.37
CA ARG A 24 -12.76 -10.21 5.88
C ARG A 24 -12.13 -9.10 6.72
N LEU A 25 -12.30 -7.83 6.31
CA LEU A 25 -11.80 -6.69 7.09
C LEU A 25 -12.29 -6.72 8.55
N SER A 26 -13.45 -7.32 8.81
CA SER A 26 -14.00 -7.53 10.16
C SER A 26 -13.27 -8.58 11.01
N GLN A 27 -12.46 -9.45 10.40
CA GLN A 27 -11.62 -10.45 11.09
C GLN A 27 -10.20 -9.95 11.35
N VAL A 28 -9.82 -8.79 10.83
CA VAL A 28 -8.56 -8.13 11.21
C VAL A 28 -8.77 -7.62 12.64
N ARG A 29 -8.44 -8.49 13.60
CA ARG A 29 -8.40 -8.18 15.03
C ARG A 29 -7.40 -7.05 15.20
N GLU A 30 -7.93 -5.83 15.25
CA GLU A 30 -7.24 -4.59 15.57
C GLU A 30 -6.05 -4.30 14.66
N VAL A 31 -6.23 -3.39 13.70
CA VAL A 31 -5.08 -2.70 13.10
C VAL A 31 -4.21 -2.24 14.26
N PRO A 32 -2.94 -2.70 14.39
CA PRO A 32 -2.09 -2.35 15.51
C PRO A 32 -2.13 -0.85 15.68
N ARG A 33 -2.59 -0.39 16.85
CA ARG A 33 -2.73 1.04 17.10
C ARG A 33 -1.32 1.61 17.03
N LEU A 34 -1.10 2.48 16.04
CA LEU A 34 0.15 3.24 15.96
C LEU A 34 0.46 3.84 17.32
N SER A 35 1.73 3.78 17.72
CA SER A 35 2.18 4.51 18.90
C SER A 35 1.77 5.99 18.78
N LYS A 36 1.55 6.67 19.91
CA LYS A 36 1.17 8.09 19.89
C LYS A 36 2.21 8.92 19.12
N GLU A 37 3.48 8.58 19.29
CA GLU A 37 4.63 9.22 18.66
C GLU A 37 4.65 9.00 17.15
N SER A 38 4.49 7.76 16.68
CA SER A 38 4.46 7.46 15.23
C SER A 38 3.28 8.16 14.55
N ARG A 39 2.12 8.20 15.22
CA ARG A 39 0.94 8.89 14.69
C ARG A 39 1.18 10.39 14.56
N GLN A 40 1.83 10.99 15.56
CA GLN A 40 2.21 12.39 15.51
C GLN A 40 3.24 12.65 14.39
N CYS A 41 4.25 11.80 14.25
CA CYS A 41 5.25 11.89 13.20
C CYS A 41 4.61 11.87 11.80
N ILE A 42 3.73 10.91 11.51
CA ILE A 42 3.03 10.83 10.22
C ILE A 42 2.17 12.09 9.98
N ARG A 43 1.48 12.60 11.00
CA ARG A 43 0.70 13.83 10.89
C ARG A 43 1.58 15.04 10.58
N THR A 44 2.71 15.17 11.27
CA THR A 44 3.68 16.25 11.03
C THR A 44 4.23 16.15 9.60
N LEU A 45 4.64 14.96 9.16
CA LEU A 45 5.12 14.73 7.79
C LEU A 45 4.05 15.04 6.73
N ALA A 46 2.80 14.63 6.97
CA ALA A 46 1.69 14.91 6.05
C ALA A 46 1.34 16.40 5.98
N SER A 47 1.51 17.14 7.09
CA SER A 47 1.31 18.59 7.13
C SER A 47 2.50 19.38 6.56
N TYR A 48 3.66 18.75 6.41
CA TYR A 48 4.88 19.42 5.98
C TYR A 48 4.73 19.91 4.54
N ARG A 49 4.87 21.22 4.35
CA ARG A 49 4.92 21.85 3.04
C ARG A 49 6.33 22.34 2.80
N LEU A 50 6.93 21.88 1.71
CA LEU A 50 8.21 22.39 1.25
C LEU A 50 8.09 23.89 0.97
N LEU A 51 8.92 24.68 1.64
CA LEU A 51 9.15 26.06 1.26
C LEU A 51 9.80 26.06 -0.12
N LYS A 52 9.20 26.75 -1.09
CA LYS A 52 9.79 26.89 -2.41
C LYS A 52 11.16 27.55 -2.26
N PRO A 53 12.26 26.89 -2.68
CA PRO A 53 13.57 27.51 -2.61
C PRO A 53 13.58 28.75 -3.50
N ARG A 54 14.16 29.84 -3.00
CA ARG A 54 14.32 31.10 -3.76
C ARG A 54 15.36 30.95 -4.90
N LEU A 55 16.24 29.96 -4.78
CA LEU A 55 17.33 29.68 -5.72
C LEU A 55 16.94 28.57 -6.69
N LYS A 56 17.34 28.72 -7.97
CA LYS A 56 17.20 27.67 -8.99
C LYS A 56 18.42 26.75 -8.92
N PHE A 57 18.20 25.48 -8.63
CA PHE A 57 19.27 24.48 -8.64
C PHE A 57 19.41 23.86 -10.04
N PRO A 58 20.64 23.70 -10.56
CA PRO A 58 20.85 23.04 -11.84
C PRO A 58 20.45 21.57 -11.75
N ARG A 59 19.57 21.10 -12.64
CA ARG A 59 19.05 19.71 -12.64
C ARG A 59 20.15 18.66 -12.71
N SER A 60 21.27 18.96 -13.36
CA SER A 60 22.43 18.07 -13.47
C SER A 60 23.13 17.80 -12.13
N LYS A 61 22.83 18.57 -11.08
CA LYS A 61 23.37 18.39 -9.72
C LYS A 61 22.29 18.07 -8.69
N CYS A 62 21.09 17.69 -9.12
CA CYS A 62 19.99 17.32 -8.24
C CYS A 62 19.78 15.81 -8.25
N ALA A 63 19.61 15.23 -7.07
CA ALA A 63 19.17 13.84 -6.91
C ALA A 63 17.83 13.82 -6.18
N ALA A 64 16.95 12.90 -6.57
CA ALA A 64 15.74 12.59 -5.82
C ALA A 64 15.99 11.34 -4.99
N VAL A 65 15.68 11.40 -3.70
CA VAL A 65 15.80 10.25 -2.79
C VAL A 65 14.40 9.84 -2.37
N LEU A 66 14.08 8.56 -2.56
CA LEU A 66 12.87 7.96 -2.02
C LEU A 66 13.18 7.41 -0.63
N VAL A 67 12.46 7.91 0.38
CA VAL A 67 12.53 7.37 1.74
C VAL A 67 11.27 6.55 1.99
N ALA A 68 11.41 5.23 2.03
CA ALA A 68 10.29 4.33 2.28
C ALA A 68 10.06 4.19 3.80
N LEU A 69 8.87 4.60 4.25
CA LEU A 69 8.41 4.47 5.63
C LEU A 69 7.54 3.22 5.81
N PHE A 70 7.80 2.47 6.88
CA PHE A 70 7.08 1.26 7.24
C PHE A 70 6.53 1.36 8.67
N VAL A 71 5.36 0.76 8.89
CA VAL A 71 4.78 0.62 10.23
C VAL A 71 4.97 -0.83 10.67
N GLY A 72 5.69 -1.03 11.77
CA GLY A 72 5.93 -2.34 12.38
C GLY A 72 4.69 -2.90 13.09
N ARG A 73 4.75 -4.19 13.48
CA ARG A 73 3.68 -4.86 14.23
C ARG A 73 3.41 -4.23 15.61
N SER A 74 4.43 -3.62 16.21
CA SER A 74 4.35 -2.86 17.46
C SER A 74 3.76 -1.45 17.29
N GLY A 75 3.44 -1.03 16.06
CA GLY A 75 3.00 0.35 15.79
C GLY A 75 4.13 1.37 15.77
N GLU A 76 5.38 0.93 15.63
CA GLU A 76 6.56 1.79 15.46
C GLU A 76 6.84 2.08 13.99
N LEU A 77 7.55 3.19 13.75
CA LEU A 77 7.87 3.70 12.42
C LEU A 77 9.32 3.33 12.07
N HIS A 78 9.51 2.67 10.94
CA HIS A 78 10.84 2.28 10.46
C HIS A 78 11.12 2.87 9.08
N VAL A 79 12.39 3.17 8.81
CA VAL A 79 12.87 3.67 7.52
C VAL A 79 13.86 2.67 6.97
N LEU A 80 13.72 2.33 5.68
CA LEU A 80 14.75 1.59 4.96
C LEU A 80 15.78 2.56 4.39
N LEU A 81 17.03 2.35 4.77
CA LEU A 81 18.18 3.06 4.21
C LEU A 81 19.03 2.05 3.44
N SER A 82 19.36 2.37 2.18
CA SER A 82 20.42 1.66 1.47
C SER A 82 21.76 2.10 2.04
N ARG A 83 22.66 1.14 2.30
CA ARG A 83 24.07 1.43 2.59
C ARG A 83 24.83 1.82 1.33
#